data_AF-A0A6P3RDN2-F1
#
_entry.id   AF-A0A6P3RDN2-F1
#
_cell.length_a   1.000
_cell.length_b   1.000
_cell.length_c   1.000
_cell.angle_alpha   90.00
_cell.angle_beta   90.00
_cell.angle_gamma   90.00
#
_symmetry.space_group_name_H-M   'P 1'
#
loop_
_entity.id
_entity.type
_entity.pdbx_description
1 polymer ?
#
loop_
_entity_poly.entity_id
_entity_poly.type
_entity_poly.pdbx_seq_one_letter_code
_entity_poly.pdbx_strand_id
1 'polypeptide(L)'
;METSTVGPASPQPSTYYAECHGVIYVIDSTDEERLSESKRAFEKMVTSEALGGVPILVLANKQDVETCLSIPDIKTAFSDCTAKIGRRDCLTQACSALTGQGVREGIEWMVKCVVRNVHRPPRQRDIT
;
A
#
# COMPACT_ATOMS: atom_id res chain seq x y z
N MET A 1 -13.04 -38.20 20.58
CA MET A 1 -13.55 -36.82 20.48
C MET A 1 -12.42 -35.90 20.90
N GLU A 2 -11.58 -35.48 19.95
CA GLU A 2 -10.53 -34.49 20.21
C GLU A 2 -11.03 -33.13 19.77
N THR A 3 -11.07 -32.19 20.70
CA THR A 3 -11.45 -30.81 20.48
C THR A 3 -10.25 -30.06 19.90
N SER A 4 -10.26 -29.82 18.59
CA SER A 4 -9.35 -28.87 17.96
C SER A 4 -9.70 -27.46 18.42
N THR A 5 -8.89 -26.90 19.32
CA THR A 5 -8.92 -25.47 19.64
C THR A 5 -8.49 -24.69 18.40
N VAL A 6 -9.47 -24.09 17.72
CA VAL A 6 -9.24 -23.10 16.68
C VAL A 6 -8.56 -21.90 17.35
N GLY A 7 -7.29 -21.64 17.00
CA GLY A 7 -6.59 -20.43 17.43
C GLY A 7 -7.34 -19.16 17.00
N PRO A 8 -7.02 -17.98 17.56
CA PRO A 8 -7.71 -16.75 17.18
C PRO A 8 -7.63 -16.57 15.66
N ALA A 9 -8.80 -16.51 15.02
CA ALA A 9 -8.88 -16.32 13.58
C ALA A 9 -8.13 -15.04 13.21
N SER A 10 -7.22 -15.12 12.24
CA SER A 10 -6.59 -13.93 11.67
C SER A 10 -7.70 -12.97 11.23
N PRO A 11 -7.74 -11.74 11.76
CA PRO A 11 -8.80 -10.79 11.41
C PRO A 11 -8.85 -10.58 9.90
N GLN A 12 -10.06 -10.50 9.37
CA GLN A 12 -10.27 -10.39 7.94
C GLN A 12 -9.74 -9.04 7.43
N PRO A 13 -9.23 -8.96 6.19
CA PRO A 13 -8.74 -7.70 5.59
C PRO A 13 -9.73 -6.53 5.71
N SER A 14 -11.04 -6.83 5.74
CA SER A 14 -12.11 -5.85 5.91
C SER A 14 -12.06 -5.11 7.25
N THR A 15 -11.68 -5.78 8.35
CA THR A 15 -11.58 -5.17 9.68
C THR A 15 -10.41 -4.19 9.75
N TYR A 16 -9.28 -4.53 9.13
CA TYR A 16 -8.12 -3.64 9.09
C TYR A 16 -8.38 -2.39 8.24
N TYR A 17 -8.98 -2.55 7.06
CA TYR A 17 -9.22 -1.43 6.14
C TYR A 17 -10.15 -0.35 6.70
N ALA A 18 -11.12 -0.74 7.54
CA ALA A 18 -12.08 0.19 8.12
C ALA A 18 -11.42 1.25 9.03
N GLU A 19 -10.28 0.95 9.65
CA GLU A 19 -9.61 1.84 10.61
C GLU A 19 -8.35 2.52 10.05
N CYS A 20 -7.90 2.15 8.84
CA CYS A 20 -6.67 2.71 8.25
C CYS A 20 -6.81 4.19 7.85
N HIS A 21 -5.89 5.05 8.27
CA HIS A 21 -5.83 6.44 7.78
C HIS A 21 -5.04 6.60 6.48
N GLY A 22 -4.21 5.61 6.13
CA GLY A 22 -3.40 5.55 4.93
C GLY A 22 -3.01 4.11 4.63
N VAL A 23 -2.67 3.81 3.37
CA VAL A 23 -2.19 2.50 2.95
C VAL A 23 -0.81 2.64 2.33
N ILE A 24 0.14 1.83 2.80
CA ILE A 24 1.44 1.67 2.16
C ILE A 24 1.46 0.29 1.51
N TYR A 25 1.58 0.25 0.19
CA TYR A 25 1.70 -0.97 -0.59
C TYR A 25 3.13 -1.12 -1.08
N VAL A 26 3.80 -2.22 -0.72
CA VAL A 26 5.21 -2.44 -1.06
C VAL A 26 5.30 -3.45 -2.20
N ILE A 27 5.99 -3.06 -3.27
CA ILE A 27 6.32 -3.93 -4.40
C ILE A 27 7.78 -4.32 -4.29
N ASP A 28 8.06 -5.61 -4.36
CA ASP A 28 9.40 -6.13 -4.56
C ASP A 28 9.79 -5.95 -6.03
N SER A 29 10.61 -4.94 -6.34
CA SER A 29 10.90 -4.59 -7.74
C SER A 29 11.80 -5.62 -8.42
N THR A 30 12.39 -6.58 -7.70
CA THR A 30 13.21 -7.64 -8.30
C THR A 30 12.39 -8.88 -8.69
N ASP A 31 11.10 -8.90 -8.36
CA ASP A 31 10.25 -10.08 -8.52
C ASP A 31 9.18 -9.89 -9.59
N GLU A 32 9.62 -9.98 -10.84
CA GLU A 32 8.73 -9.83 -12.00
C GLU A 32 7.69 -10.96 -12.08
N GLU A 33 8.08 -12.18 -11.72
CA GLU A 33 7.19 -13.35 -11.76
C GLU A 33 5.96 -13.18 -10.85
N ARG A 34 6.15 -12.61 -9.65
CA ARG A 34 5.05 -12.33 -8.70
C ARG A 34 4.39 -10.98 -8.90
N LEU A 35 4.81 -10.18 -9.89
CA LEU A 35 4.21 -8.87 -10.15
C LEU A 35 2.72 -8.98 -10.52
N SER A 36 2.34 -10.03 -11.25
CA SER A 36 0.94 -10.30 -11.63
C SER A 36 0.05 -10.62 -10.41
N GLU A 37 0.58 -11.39 -9.45
CA GLU A 37 -0.10 -11.68 -8.19
C GLU A 37 -0.21 -10.41 -7.34
N SER A 38 0.87 -9.63 -7.25
CA SER A 38 0.89 -8.33 -6.57
C SER A 38 -0.15 -7.38 -7.16
N LYS A 39 -0.26 -7.29 -8.49
CA LYS A 39 -1.31 -6.51 -9.17
C LYS A 39 -2.71 -6.95 -8.75
N ARG A 40 -2.99 -8.25 -8.70
CA ARG A 40 -4.31 -8.78 -8.29
C ARG A 40 -4.62 -8.44 -6.83
N ALA A 41 -3.64 -8.52 -5.95
CA ALA A 41 -3.79 -8.15 -4.54
C ALA A 41 -4.05 -6.63 -4.39
N PHE A 42 -3.27 -5.81 -5.09
CA PHE A 42 -3.45 -4.37 -5.14
C PHE A 42 -4.84 -3.99 -5.67
N GLU A 43 -5.29 -4.63 -6.75
CA GLU A 43 -6.62 -4.42 -7.33
C GLU A 43 -7.74 -4.70 -6.32
N LYS A 44 -7.66 -5.82 -5.60
CA LYS A 44 -8.62 -6.17 -4.55
C LYS A 44 -8.61 -5.16 -3.40
N MET A 45 -7.44 -4.63 -3.06
CA MET A 45 -7.29 -3.60 -2.03
C MET A 45 -7.93 -2.28 -2.50
N VAL A 46 -7.57 -1.77 -3.69
CA VAL A 46 -8.06 -0.46 -4.15
C VAL A 46 -9.56 -0.44 -4.44
N THR A 47 -10.16 -1.58 -4.78
CA THR A 47 -11.61 -1.68 -4.98
C THR A 47 -12.41 -1.84 -3.69
N SER A 48 -11.76 -1.97 -2.54
CA SER A 48 -12.45 -2.06 -1.25
C SER A 48 -13.09 -0.72 -0.87
N GLU A 49 -14.41 -0.72 -0.64
CA GLU A 49 -15.15 0.44 -0.16
C GLU A 49 -14.64 0.96 1.19
N ALA A 50 -14.12 0.05 2.03
CA ALA A 50 -13.53 0.40 3.32
C ALA A 50 -12.30 1.33 3.21
N LEU A 51 -11.67 1.41 2.04
CA LEU A 51 -10.52 2.28 1.75
C LEU A 51 -10.91 3.51 0.89
N GLY A 52 -12.20 3.80 0.78
CA GLY A 52 -12.70 5.00 0.09
C GLY A 52 -12.06 6.27 0.65
N GLY A 53 -11.43 7.07 -0.21
CA GLY A 53 -10.80 8.33 0.16
C GLY A 53 -9.49 8.22 0.96
N VAL A 54 -9.01 7.01 1.27
CA VAL A 54 -7.75 6.79 1.99
C VAL A 54 -6.56 6.97 1.03
N PRO A 55 -5.51 7.74 1.38
CA PRO A 55 -4.32 7.90 0.55
C PRO A 55 -3.53 6.59 0.42
N ILE A 56 -2.92 6.39 -0.75
CA ILE A 56 -2.15 5.17 -1.08
C ILE A 56 -0.72 5.55 -1.47
N LEU A 57 0.26 5.05 -0.73
CA LEU A 57 1.68 5.11 -1.11
C LEU A 57 2.10 3.75 -1.63
N VAL A 58 2.56 3.69 -2.88
CA VAL A 58 3.21 2.51 -3.46
C VAL A 58 4.72 2.68 -3.34
N LEU A 59 5.37 1.83 -2.54
CA LEU A 59 6.83 1.75 -2.44
C LEU A 59 7.34 0.69 -3.40
N ALA A 60 8.01 1.12 -4.47
CA ALA A 60 8.78 0.22 -5.34
C ALA A 60 10.13 -0.04 -4.67
N ASN A 61 10.21 -1.13 -3.91
CA ASN A 61 11.35 -1.47 -3.06
C ASN A 61 12.43 -2.24 -3.84
N LYS A 62 13.65 -2.30 -3.28
CA LYS A 62 14.86 -2.93 -3.83
C LYS A 62 15.44 -2.26 -5.08
N GLN A 63 15.29 -0.93 -5.16
CA GLN A 63 15.87 -0.14 -6.26
C GLN A 63 17.41 -0.05 -6.20
N ASP A 64 18.04 -0.64 -5.17
CA ASP A 64 19.49 -0.86 -5.10
C ASP A 64 19.99 -2.01 -5.98
N VAL A 65 19.09 -2.86 -6.51
CA VAL A 65 19.46 -4.00 -7.36
C VAL A 65 19.40 -3.59 -8.83
N GLU A 66 20.49 -3.80 -9.57
CA GLU A 66 20.61 -3.36 -10.98
C GLU A 66 19.53 -3.93 -11.92
N THR A 67 19.09 -5.16 -11.67
CA THR A 67 18.08 -5.86 -12.50
C THR A 67 16.65 -5.65 -12.01
N CYS A 68 16.41 -4.69 -11.11
CA CYS A 68 15.06 -4.40 -10.64
C CYS A 68 14.22 -3.69 -11.72
N LEU A 69 12.91 -3.85 -11.62
CA LEU A 69 11.94 -3.14 -12.43
C LEU A 69 12.00 -1.63 -12.16
N SER A 70 11.95 -0.86 -13.24
CA SER A 70 11.87 0.60 -13.14
C SER A 70 10.48 1.05 -12.69
N ILE A 71 10.39 2.27 -12.15
CA ILE A 71 9.09 2.88 -11.80
C ILE A 71 8.13 2.96 -12.99
N PRO A 72 8.56 3.35 -14.21
CA PRO A 72 7.72 3.27 -15.41
C PRO A 72 7.17 1.87 -15.69
N ASP A 73 7.98 0.82 -15.56
CA ASP A 73 7.55 -0.57 -15.83
C ASP A 73 6.50 -1.02 -14.82
N ILE A 74 6.72 -0.73 -13.53
CA ILE A 74 5.74 -0.99 -12.47
C ILE A 74 4.44 -0.24 -12.72
N LYS A 75 4.50 1.05 -13.07
CA LYS A 75 3.29 1.83 -13.40
C LYS A 75 2.55 1.26 -14.61
N THR A 76 3.28 0.77 -15.60
CA THR A 76 2.72 0.13 -16.80
C THR A 76 2.03 -1.18 -16.43
N ALA A 77 2.65 -2.04 -15.63
CA ALA A 77 2.04 -3.29 -15.16
C ALA A 77 0.73 -3.05 -14.38
N PHE A 78 0.65 -1.95 -13.63
CA PHE A 78 -0.49 -1.58 -12.79
C PHE A 78 -1.47 -0.59 -13.45
N SER A 79 -1.32 -0.30 -14.75
CA SER A 79 -2.11 0.72 -15.47
C SER A 79 -3.61 0.58 -15.27
N ASP A 80 -4.13 -0.64 -15.30
CA ASP A 80 -5.57 -0.95 -15.21
C ASP A 80 -6.15 -0.71 -13.82
N CYS A 81 -5.28 -0.54 -12.81
CA CYS A 81 -5.69 -0.16 -11.46
C CYS A 81 -5.85 1.36 -11.31
N THR A 82 -5.30 2.16 -12.23
CA THR A 82 -5.31 3.63 -12.16
C THR A 82 -6.73 4.19 -12.07
N ALA A 83 -7.65 3.70 -12.91
CA ALA A 83 -9.04 4.11 -12.88
C ALA A 83 -9.73 3.74 -11.55
N LYS A 84 -9.32 2.61 -10.94
CA LYS A 84 -9.87 2.10 -9.68
C LYS A 84 -9.37 2.90 -8.47
N ILE A 85 -8.17 3.50 -8.55
CA ILE A 85 -7.66 4.43 -7.54
C ILE A 85 -8.57 5.65 -7.41
N GLY A 86 -9.16 6.12 -8.51
CA GLY A 86 -10.11 7.23 -8.51
C GLY A 86 -9.46 8.54 -8.10
N ARG A 87 -10.13 9.32 -7.23
CA ARG A 87 -9.66 10.64 -6.78
C ARG A 87 -8.79 10.61 -5.51
N ARG A 88 -8.37 9.42 -5.07
CA ARG A 88 -7.49 9.29 -3.91
C ARG A 88 -6.12 9.88 -4.23
N ASP A 89 -5.49 10.47 -3.21
CA ASP A 89 -4.07 10.75 -3.26
C ASP A 89 -3.30 9.43 -3.45
N CYS A 90 -2.48 9.36 -4.50
CA CYS A 90 -1.66 8.20 -4.78
C CYS A 90 -0.26 8.61 -5.26
N LEU A 91 0.77 8.02 -4.66
CA LEU A 91 2.16 8.22 -5.04
C LEU A 91 2.85 6.87 -5.24
N THR A 92 3.66 6.76 -6.30
CA THR A 92 4.63 5.67 -6.44
C THR A 92 6.02 6.23 -6.18
N GLN A 93 6.70 5.71 -5.17
CA GLN A 93 8.01 6.14 -4.72
C GLN A 93 9.02 5.01 -4.88
N ALA A 94 10.12 5.28 -5.59
CA ALA A 94 11.28 4.39 -5.62
C ALA A 94 11.92 4.36 -4.23
N CYS A 95 12.22 3.17 -3.71
CA CYS A 95 12.95 3.05 -2.47
C CYS A 95 13.86 1.82 -2.40
N SER A 96 14.77 1.87 -1.44
CA SER A 96 15.56 0.72 -1.01
C SER A 96 15.48 0.65 0.51
N ALA A 97 14.78 -0.35 1.03
CA ALA A 97 14.72 -0.60 2.47
C ALA A 97 16.12 -0.94 3.05
N LEU A 98 17.03 -1.46 2.23
CA LEU A 98 18.41 -1.78 2.63
C LEU A 98 19.24 -0.52 2.89
N THR A 99 19.15 0.47 1.99
CA THR A 99 19.94 1.71 2.08
C THR A 99 19.20 2.87 2.74
N GLY A 100 17.88 2.73 2.93
CA GLY A 100 16.98 3.77 3.44
C GLY A 100 16.59 4.83 2.41
N GLN A 101 17.12 4.78 1.18
CA GLN A 101 16.81 5.75 0.13
C GLN A 101 15.31 5.71 -0.23
N GLY A 102 14.70 6.89 -0.36
CA GLY A 102 13.30 7.05 -0.77
C GLY A 102 12.24 6.70 0.27
N VAL A 103 12.63 6.09 1.40
CA VAL A 103 11.69 5.69 2.45
C VAL A 103 11.14 6.91 3.17
N ARG A 104 12.02 7.83 3.61
CA ARG A 104 11.60 9.02 4.37
C ARG A 104 10.66 9.90 3.55
N GLU A 105 11.01 10.13 2.29
CA GLU A 105 10.25 10.96 1.35
C GLU A 105 8.84 10.41 1.13
N GLY A 106 8.73 9.08 0.95
CA GLY A 106 7.45 8.41 0.84
C GLY A 106 6.59 8.55 2.10
N ILE A 107 7.19 8.34 3.28
CA ILE A 107 6.49 8.45 4.57
C ILE A 107 6.05 9.91 4.83
N GLU A 108 6.90 10.89 4.57
CA GLU A 108 6.54 12.31 4.73
C GLU A 108 5.39 12.70 3.82
N TRP A 109 5.37 12.20 2.58
CA TRP A 109 4.22 12.39 1.68
C TRP A 109 2.94 11.77 2.26
N MET A 110 3.02 10.55 2.78
CA MET A 110 1.87 9.86 3.39
C MET A 110 1.33 10.66 4.60
N VAL A 111 2.20 11.11 5.50
CA VAL A 111 1.80 11.92 6.67
C VAL A 111 1.07 13.19 6.22
N LYS A 112 1.59 13.92 5.22
CA LYS A 112 0.91 15.10 4.67
C LYS A 112 -0.48 14.76 4.13
N CYS A 113 -0.62 13.63 3.44
CA CYS A 113 -1.90 13.17 2.89
C CYS A 113 -2.90 12.79 3.99
N VAL A 114 -2.45 12.11 5.04
CA VAL A 114 -3.29 11.74 6.18
C VAL A 114 -3.79 12.98 6.92
N VAL A 115 -2.90 13.92 7.23
CA VAL A 115 -3.25 15.15 7.96
C VAL A 115 -4.27 16.01 7.20
N ARG A 116 -4.17 16.08 5.87
CA ARG A 116 -5.12 16.85 5.05
C ARG A 116 -6.43 16.12 4.73
N ASN A 117 -6.56 14.83 5.08
CA ASN A 117 -7.70 14.03 4.69
C ASN A 117 -8.95 14.40 5.50
N VAL A 118 -9.83 15.20 4.91
CA VAL A 118 -11.09 15.62 5.55
C VAL A 118 -12.12 14.50 5.70
N HIS A 119 -12.02 13.43 4.90
CA HIS A 119 -12.95 12.30 4.94
C HIS A 119 -12.61 11.31 6.05
N ARG A 120 -11.33 11.22 6.41
CA ARG A 120 -10.85 10.35 7.50
C ARG A 120 -9.71 11.05 8.25
N PRO A 121 -10.01 12.11 9.04
CA PRO A 121 -8.98 12.83 9.77
C PRO A 121 -8.39 11.95 10.88
N PRO A 122 -7.08 12.06 11.18
CA PRO A 122 -6.47 11.35 12.29
C PRO A 122 -7.13 11.75 13.62
N ARG A 123 -7.38 10.76 14.50
CA ARG A 123 -7.99 11.01 15.81
C ARG A 123 -6.91 11.50 16.78
N GLN A 124 -7.30 12.26 17.80
CA GLN A 124 -6.35 12.80 18.81
C GLN A 124 -5.46 11.70 19.44
N ARG A 125 -6.02 10.49 19.63
CA ARG A 125 -5.31 9.31 20.16
C ARG A 125 -4.29 8.70 19.19
N ASP A 126 -4.35 9.03 17.90
CA ASP A 126 -3.44 8.52 16.87
C ASP A 126 -2.20 9.43 16.71
N ILE A 127 -2.14 10.55 17.45
CA ILE A 127 -1.13 11.62 17.34
C ILE A 127 -0.18 11.61 18.55
N THR A 128 -0.50 10.86 19.61
CA THR A 128 0.25 10.81 20.88
C THR A 128 1.08 9.55 20.97
#